data_AF-A0M4Z8-F1
#
_entry.id   AF-A0M4Z8-F1
#
_cell.length_a   1.000
_cell.length_b   1.000
_cell.length_c   1.000
_cell.angle_alpha   90.00
_cell.angle_beta   90.00
_cell.angle_gamma   90.00
#
_symmetry.space_group_name_H-M   'P 1'
#
loop_
_entity.id
_entity.type
_entity.pdbx_description
1 polymer ?
#
loop_
_entity_poly.entity_id
_entity_poly.type
_entity_poly.pdbx_seq_one_letter_code
_entity_poly.pdbx_strand_id
1 'polypeptide(L)'
;MANFLLGMKIILRILLIFILGLFSMNSINAQGTRCADIEPFCAGEERLTFPNANFQNSTQISGELGPNYGCLDDQPYPAWFFLQIENEGDLRFRISQYQNINGSGAALDVDFVVWGPFERGDDYCSSTSLSANKIVDCSYLPDAVEFMSIPDAQANDIYVVVITNFEQVPGFISLEQTNSGQGSTDCSILDLDLGGSISVCDDDQYILDGSTDEAVTYEWFVYNEDTAQYEAIPNETGPTYTVTESGDYKLVIIDEIENKTEEDEVTVTFYDSPLIGELDKLSICKDGMETIDLKGASLDFIAPNGNSSNYQVFYYESSEDIQNSEPIISPQSYTFEEGKTIYAQVRDKTSGCFSESRSFELTTFNFPEYNLPEELIFCVDFNNNVLGSVSAGEDLGDGYFYEWFDGDELISTEPIISLNELPAQSEIAVRISHPESGCELEFSTNAVSVSRPEILSIVISGSDFGDGYTVTASPENIIGEDFAEFEYRLGNGNWQESNIFTKVPPGSHIITVREINGCGETTSESFFLVGYPRFFSPNSDGYNDTWNLITDSFITIKKLYIFDRYGKLIRELNPNQGKGWDGTYNGKPLPSDDYWFKVEFIDEKTGDHREYMSNFTLMR
;
A
#
# COMPACT_ATOMS: atom_id res chain seq x y z
N MET A 1 -69.34 -28.96 -20.11
CA MET A 1 -68.22 -28.07 -20.46
C MET A 1 -68.77 -26.63 -20.49
N ALA A 2 -69.06 -25.95 -19.38
CA ALA A 2 -68.44 -25.95 -18.06
C ALA A 2 -66.93 -25.70 -18.14
N ASN A 3 -66.56 -24.47 -18.53
CA ASN A 3 -65.32 -23.73 -18.20
C ASN A 3 -65.05 -22.51 -19.11
N PHE A 4 -66.11 -21.80 -19.57
CA PHE A 4 -65.92 -20.51 -20.26
C PHE A 4 -66.98 -19.45 -19.89
N LEU A 5 -67.82 -19.72 -18.88
CA LEU A 5 -68.95 -18.87 -18.46
C LEU A 5 -68.86 -18.44 -16.98
N LEU A 6 -67.72 -18.65 -16.31
CA LEU A 6 -67.49 -18.26 -14.91
C LEU A 6 -66.59 -17.01 -14.75
N GLY A 7 -65.85 -16.59 -15.79
CA GLY A 7 -64.88 -15.49 -15.72
C GLY A 7 -65.42 -14.07 -15.96
N MET A 8 -66.69 -13.90 -16.35
CA MET A 8 -67.25 -12.60 -16.75
C MET A 8 -68.40 -12.10 -15.84
N LYS A 9 -68.66 -12.78 -14.71
CA LYS A 9 -69.67 -12.38 -13.72
C LYS A 9 -69.11 -11.92 -12.36
N ILE A 10 -67.79 -12.01 -12.16
CA ILE A 10 -67.12 -11.55 -10.93
C ILE A 10 -66.69 -10.07 -11.06
N ILE A 11 -66.29 -9.63 -12.25
CA ILE A 11 -65.87 -8.24 -12.50
C ILE A 11 -67.07 -7.25 -12.44
N LEU A 12 -68.30 -7.71 -12.73
CA LEU A 12 -69.50 -6.86 -12.69
C LEU A 12 -70.20 -6.80 -11.31
N ARG A 13 -69.78 -7.62 -10.33
CA ARG A 13 -70.26 -7.54 -8.93
C ARG A 13 -69.32 -6.76 -8.01
N ILE A 14 -68.03 -6.68 -8.34
CA ILE A 14 -67.06 -5.84 -7.63
C ILE A 14 -67.28 -4.36 -7.97
N LEU A 15 -67.78 -4.03 -9.18
CA LEU A 15 -68.10 -2.65 -9.56
C LEU A 15 -69.43 -2.10 -8.99
N LEU A 16 -70.29 -2.94 -8.40
CA LEU A 16 -71.62 -2.53 -7.90
C LEU A 16 -71.74 -2.50 -6.36
N ILE A 17 -70.73 -2.99 -5.63
CA ILE A 17 -70.63 -2.83 -4.17
C ILE A 17 -69.82 -1.58 -3.81
N PHE A 18 -69.10 -0.99 -4.78
CA PHE A 18 -68.37 0.27 -4.63
C PHE A 18 -69.23 1.55 -4.75
N ILE A 19 -70.56 1.44 -4.92
CA ILE A 19 -71.45 2.59 -5.20
C ILE A 19 -72.58 2.78 -4.16
N LEU A 20 -72.68 1.95 -3.11
CA LEU A 20 -73.68 2.14 -2.05
C LEU A 20 -73.07 1.95 -0.65
N GLY A 21 -72.29 2.96 -0.25
CA GLY A 21 -71.73 3.10 1.08
C GLY A 21 -71.29 4.53 1.39
N LEU A 22 -71.88 5.53 0.73
CA LEU A 22 -71.82 6.93 1.15
C LEU A 22 -73.10 7.23 1.91
N PHE A 23 -72.99 7.33 3.23
CA PHE A 23 -73.64 8.32 4.11
C PHE A 23 -73.65 7.81 5.56
N SER A 24 -72.48 7.89 6.19
CA SER A 24 -72.35 8.28 7.59
C SER A 24 -70.96 8.85 7.76
N MET A 25 -70.82 10.15 7.49
CA MET A 25 -69.66 10.91 7.95
C MET A 25 -69.74 10.96 9.47
N ASN A 26 -69.12 10.00 10.14
CA ASN A 26 -68.54 10.27 11.44
C ASN A 26 -67.18 10.89 11.15
N SER A 27 -67.03 12.16 11.53
CA SER A 27 -65.74 12.83 11.55
C SER A 27 -64.84 12.08 12.52
N ILE A 28 -63.90 11.28 12.01
CA ILE A 28 -62.75 10.84 12.79
C ILE A 28 -61.93 12.11 13.04
N ASN A 29 -61.83 12.53 14.29
CA ASN A 29 -60.97 13.65 14.67
C ASN A 29 -59.56 13.08 14.83
N ALA A 30 -58.73 13.20 13.79
CA ALA A 30 -57.34 12.73 13.79
C ALA A 30 -56.40 13.68 14.55
N GLN A 31 -56.80 14.15 15.74
CA GLN A 31 -55.98 15.05 16.58
C GLN A 31 -56.41 14.99 18.05
N GLY A 32 -55.43 14.95 18.95
CA GLY A 32 -55.63 15.09 20.38
C GLY A 32 -56.03 16.52 20.76
N THR A 33 -57.22 16.72 21.31
CA THR A 33 -57.64 18.06 21.78
C THR A 33 -57.08 18.42 23.16
N ARG A 34 -56.48 17.44 23.84
CA ARG A 34 -55.87 17.52 25.18
C ARG A 34 -54.59 16.72 25.16
N CYS A 35 -53.69 16.97 26.11
CA CYS A 35 -52.48 16.17 26.19
C CYS A 35 -52.81 14.71 26.56
N ALA A 36 -53.80 14.47 27.41
CA ALA A 36 -54.21 13.10 27.74
C ALA A 36 -54.72 12.27 26.54
N ASP A 37 -55.07 12.93 25.44
CA ASP A 37 -55.52 12.33 24.20
C ASP A 37 -54.48 12.54 23.08
N ILE A 38 -53.18 12.66 23.42
CA ILE A 38 -52.11 12.96 22.48
C ILE A 38 -51.95 11.84 21.44
N GLU A 39 -51.77 12.22 20.17
CA GLU A 39 -51.71 11.27 19.06
C GLU A 39 -50.27 11.11 18.55
N PRO A 40 -49.87 9.90 18.11
CA PRO A 40 -48.55 9.69 17.55
C PRO A 40 -48.48 10.29 16.15
N PHE A 41 -47.30 10.74 15.77
CA PHE A 41 -47.02 11.21 14.43
C PHE A 41 -45.58 10.86 14.05
N CYS A 42 -45.41 10.36 12.83
CA CYS A 42 -44.12 10.29 12.17
C CYS A 42 -44.16 11.15 10.90
N ALA A 43 -43.08 11.87 10.61
CA ALA A 43 -42.86 12.51 9.33
C ALA A 43 -41.85 11.72 8.50
N GLY A 44 -42.32 11.10 7.44
CA GLY A 44 -41.48 10.64 6.34
C GLY A 44 -41.37 11.69 5.23
N GLU A 45 -41.25 11.23 3.98
CA GLU A 45 -41.39 12.09 2.79
C GLU A 45 -42.84 12.59 2.56
N GLU A 46 -43.80 12.11 3.35
CA GLU A 46 -45.22 12.42 3.19
C GLU A 46 -45.69 13.52 4.15
N ARG A 47 -46.45 14.47 3.59
CA ARG A 47 -47.01 15.62 4.31
C ARG A 47 -48.32 15.24 5.01
N LEU A 48 -48.34 15.30 6.35
CA LEU A 48 -49.59 15.16 7.11
C LEU A 48 -50.41 16.45 7.01
N THR A 49 -51.71 16.32 6.75
CA THR A 49 -52.66 17.44 6.73
C THR A 49 -53.97 17.04 7.41
N PHE A 50 -54.41 17.82 8.39
CA PHE A 50 -55.60 17.55 9.20
C PHE A 50 -56.41 18.83 9.44
N PRO A 51 -57.74 18.74 9.67
CA PRO A 51 -58.55 19.91 10.03
C PRO A 51 -58.16 20.42 11.42
N ASN A 52 -57.91 21.73 11.56
CA ASN A 52 -57.54 22.32 12.85
C ASN A 52 -58.67 22.18 13.90
N ALA A 53 -58.31 22.23 15.18
CA ALA A 53 -59.29 22.43 16.23
C ALA A 53 -59.85 23.86 16.14
N ASN A 54 -61.17 24.01 16.24
CA ASN A 54 -61.86 25.30 16.14
C ASN A 54 -63.25 25.24 16.81
N PHE A 55 -63.97 26.36 16.81
CA PHE A 55 -65.28 26.49 17.46
C PHE A 55 -66.38 25.54 16.92
N GLN A 56 -66.18 24.88 15.78
CA GLN A 56 -67.15 23.95 15.18
C GLN A 56 -66.92 22.51 15.59
N ASN A 57 -65.68 22.11 15.85
CA ASN A 57 -65.29 20.70 16.02
C ASN A 57 -64.58 20.38 17.36
N SER A 58 -64.23 21.38 18.18
CA SER A 58 -63.61 21.17 19.48
C SER A 58 -64.32 21.95 20.60
N THR A 59 -64.46 21.31 21.75
CA THR A 59 -64.90 21.96 22.99
C THR A 59 -63.74 22.53 23.81
N GLN A 60 -62.49 22.14 23.49
CA GLN A 60 -61.29 22.65 24.13
C GLN A 60 -60.88 23.95 23.44
N ILE A 61 -61.20 25.08 24.07
CA ILE A 61 -61.01 26.41 23.48
C ILE A 61 -59.64 27.03 23.77
N SER A 62 -58.89 26.48 24.72
CA SER A 62 -57.58 26.97 25.15
C SER A 62 -56.73 25.81 25.68
N GLY A 63 -55.42 26.01 25.79
CA GLY A 63 -54.48 25.10 26.45
C GLY A 63 -54.92 24.69 27.86
N GLU A 64 -54.48 23.51 28.29
CA GLU A 64 -54.76 23.00 29.64
C GLU A 64 -53.93 23.74 30.69
N LEU A 65 -54.41 23.77 31.94
CA LEU A 65 -53.65 24.36 33.03
C LEU A 65 -52.55 23.39 33.47
N GLY A 66 -51.31 23.87 33.58
CA GLY A 66 -50.19 23.08 34.09
C GLY A 66 -48.95 23.14 33.20
N PRO A 67 -49.05 22.79 31.90
CA PRO A 67 -47.93 22.85 30.98
C PRO A 67 -47.35 24.27 30.87
N ASN A 68 -46.04 24.34 30.66
CA ASN A 68 -45.36 25.58 30.32
C ASN A 68 -45.29 25.72 28.80
N TYR A 69 -46.18 26.53 28.23
CA TYR A 69 -46.27 26.77 26.78
C TYR A 69 -45.17 27.65 26.18
N GLY A 70 -44.10 27.91 26.92
CA GLY A 70 -42.94 28.63 26.42
C GLY A 70 -43.26 30.06 26.00
N CYS A 71 -43.08 30.33 24.71
CA CYS A 71 -43.31 31.64 24.12
C CYS A 71 -44.76 31.92 23.71
N LEU A 72 -45.67 30.93 23.80
CA LEU A 72 -47.06 31.16 23.48
C LEU A 72 -47.73 32.03 24.56
N ASP A 73 -48.23 33.22 24.19
CA ASP A 73 -49.01 34.06 25.13
C ASP A 73 -50.47 33.56 25.28
N ASP A 74 -51.03 32.94 24.24
CA ASP A 74 -52.35 32.28 24.24
C ASP A 74 -52.24 30.94 23.47
N GLN A 75 -53.14 29.98 23.78
CA GLN A 75 -53.13 28.64 23.19
C GLN A 75 -54.51 28.23 22.68
N PRO A 76 -55.11 29.00 21.77
CA PRO A 76 -56.46 28.74 21.30
C PRO A 76 -56.54 27.42 20.52
N TYR A 77 -57.54 26.60 20.87
CA TYR A 77 -57.84 25.32 20.21
C TYR A 77 -56.59 24.47 19.91
N PRO A 78 -55.92 23.92 20.94
CA PRO A 78 -54.70 23.16 20.77
C PRO A 78 -54.95 21.79 20.10
N ALA A 79 -53.98 21.35 19.30
CA ALA A 79 -53.85 20.00 18.77
C ALA A 79 -52.53 19.40 19.28
N TRP A 80 -52.59 18.25 19.94
CA TRP A 80 -51.47 17.59 20.60
C TRP A 80 -50.98 16.37 19.82
N PHE A 81 -49.66 16.27 19.66
CA PHE A 81 -48.98 15.15 19.00
C PHE A 81 -47.70 14.74 19.75
N PHE A 82 -47.24 13.50 19.57
CA PHE A 82 -45.88 13.12 19.92
C PHE A 82 -45.19 12.41 18.76
N LEU A 83 -43.86 12.45 18.74
CA LEU A 83 -43.02 11.79 17.73
C LEU A 83 -41.84 11.08 18.40
N GLN A 84 -41.40 9.98 17.82
CA GLN A 84 -40.18 9.25 18.22
C GLN A 84 -39.12 9.36 17.12
N ILE A 85 -37.86 9.44 17.51
CA ILE A 85 -36.72 9.48 16.57
C ILE A 85 -36.24 8.07 16.24
N GLU A 86 -36.07 7.77 14.95
CA GLU A 86 -35.48 6.53 14.45
C GLU A 86 -33.98 6.71 14.21
N ASN A 87 -33.61 7.59 13.28
CA ASN A 87 -32.21 7.90 12.98
C ASN A 87 -31.83 9.24 13.62
N GLU A 88 -30.69 9.24 14.32
CA GLU A 88 -30.15 10.41 15.01
C GLU A 88 -29.78 11.57 14.08
N GLY A 89 -29.81 12.77 14.66
CA GLY A 89 -29.34 14.04 14.09
C GLY A 89 -30.42 15.13 14.08
N ASP A 90 -30.23 16.15 13.26
CA ASP A 90 -31.13 17.31 13.24
C ASP A 90 -32.46 16.96 12.56
N LEU A 91 -33.59 17.46 13.08
CA LEU A 91 -34.89 17.44 12.40
C LEU A 91 -35.48 18.84 12.26
N ARG A 92 -36.13 19.10 11.12
CA ARG A 92 -36.79 20.36 10.81
C ARG A 92 -38.14 20.14 10.15
N PHE A 93 -39.20 20.60 10.79
CA PHE A 93 -40.57 20.48 10.32
C PHE A 93 -41.11 21.84 9.89
N ARG A 94 -41.85 21.86 8.79
CA ARG A 94 -42.64 22.99 8.33
C ARG A 94 -44.08 22.79 8.81
N ILE A 95 -44.56 23.71 9.64
CA ILE A 95 -45.94 23.77 10.11
C ILE A 95 -46.65 24.84 9.29
N SER A 96 -47.86 24.58 8.80
CA SER A 96 -48.62 25.58 8.07
C SER A 96 -50.12 25.43 8.20
N GLN A 97 -50.85 26.53 8.20
CA GLN A 97 -52.32 26.51 8.31
C GLN A 97 -53.01 27.35 7.24
N TYR A 98 -53.99 26.75 6.56
CA TYR A 98 -54.75 27.39 5.49
C TYR A 98 -56.23 27.00 5.53
N GLN A 99 -57.08 27.82 4.93
CA GLN A 99 -58.52 27.56 4.86
C GLN A 99 -58.89 26.23 4.18
N ASN A 100 -58.14 25.83 3.14
CA ASN A 100 -58.42 24.61 2.38
C ASN A 100 -57.32 23.56 2.56
N ILE A 101 -57.69 22.28 2.56
CA ILE A 101 -56.81 21.12 2.76
C ILE A 101 -55.60 21.05 1.81
N ASN A 102 -55.69 21.62 0.62
CA ASN A 102 -54.59 21.64 -0.35
C ASN A 102 -53.58 22.79 -0.12
N GLY A 103 -53.61 23.45 1.04
CA GLY A 103 -52.74 24.60 1.35
C GLY A 103 -53.11 25.88 0.60
N SER A 104 -54.35 26.01 0.14
CA SER A 104 -54.85 27.21 -0.56
C SER A 104 -55.94 27.94 0.24
N GLY A 105 -56.28 29.16 -0.17
CA GLY A 105 -57.30 29.98 0.49
C GLY A 105 -56.69 31.00 1.45
N ALA A 106 -57.46 31.44 2.45
CA ALA A 106 -56.92 32.34 3.47
C ALA A 106 -55.79 31.65 4.25
N ALA A 107 -54.68 32.35 4.41
CA ALA A 107 -53.60 31.99 5.31
C ALA A 107 -54.07 32.29 6.74
N LEU A 108 -53.88 31.34 7.65
CA LEU A 108 -54.30 31.44 9.05
C LEU A 108 -53.06 31.23 9.92
N ASP A 109 -52.86 32.09 10.89
CA ASP A 109 -51.81 32.08 11.88
C ASP A 109 -51.78 30.78 12.69
N VAL A 110 -50.59 30.19 12.81
CA VAL A 110 -50.37 28.90 13.45
C VAL A 110 -49.16 29.01 14.35
N ASP A 111 -49.34 28.66 15.61
CA ASP A 111 -48.26 28.67 16.59
C ASP A 111 -47.99 27.26 17.09
N PHE A 112 -46.80 27.05 17.67
CA PHE A 112 -46.47 25.77 18.27
C PHE A 112 -45.50 25.90 19.44
N VAL A 113 -45.44 24.82 20.22
CA VAL A 113 -44.31 24.55 21.13
C VAL A 113 -44.06 23.05 21.16
N VAL A 114 -42.77 22.69 21.23
CA VAL A 114 -42.31 21.31 21.35
C VAL A 114 -41.47 21.11 22.61
N TRP A 115 -41.71 20.01 23.30
CA TRP A 115 -40.96 19.59 24.48
C TRP A 115 -40.26 18.25 24.26
N GLY A 116 -39.11 18.05 24.89
CA GLY A 116 -38.38 16.80 24.91
C GLY A 116 -36.91 16.99 25.31
N PRO A 117 -36.06 15.97 25.08
CA PRO A 117 -36.48 14.60 24.80
C PRO A 117 -37.14 13.96 26.03
N PHE A 118 -38.03 13.01 25.80
CA PHE A 118 -38.61 12.09 26.77
C PHE A 118 -38.20 10.66 26.44
N GLU A 119 -38.30 9.77 27.42
CA GLU A 119 -38.10 8.33 27.22
C GLU A 119 -39.45 7.63 27.03
N ARG A 120 -39.48 6.54 26.26
CA ARG A 120 -40.72 5.76 26.02
C ARG A 120 -41.24 5.20 27.35
N GLY A 121 -42.49 5.53 27.67
CA GLY A 121 -43.15 5.15 28.93
C GLY A 121 -43.18 6.25 30.00
N ASP A 122 -42.56 7.41 29.75
CA ASP A 122 -42.74 8.60 30.60
C ASP A 122 -44.21 9.08 30.60
N ASP A 123 -44.65 9.68 31.71
CA ASP A 123 -45.88 10.47 31.73
C ASP A 123 -45.62 11.82 31.04
N TYR A 124 -45.85 11.89 29.73
CA TYR A 124 -45.61 13.09 28.92
C TYR A 124 -46.47 14.28 29.35
N CYS A 125 -47.67 14.02 29.89
CA CYS A 125 -48.73 15.02 30.05
C CYS A 125 -48.88 15.57 31.47
N SER A 126 -47.91 15.27 32.33
CA SER A 126 -47.85 15.88 33.65
C SER A 126 -47.39 17.34 33.57
N SER A 127 -47.89 18.19 34.48
CA SER A 127 -47.44 19.59 34.60
C SER A 127 -45.97 19.72 35.01
N THR A 128 -45.36 18.63 35.47
CA THR A 128 -43.91 18.53 35.74
C THR A 128 -43.10 18.12 34.53
N SER A 129 -43.68 17.37 33.58
CA SER A 129 -43.01 16.88 32.38
C SER A 129 -42.93 17.94 31.29
N LEU A 130 -44.03 18.69 31.09
CA LEU A 130 -44.08 19.81 30.13
C LEU A 130 -43.60 21.12 30.77
N SER A 131 -42.37 21.12 31.26
CA SER A 131 -41.74 22.24 31.97
C SER A 131 -40.89 23.12 31.05
N ALA A 132 -40.53 24.34 31.52
CA ALA A 132 -39.75 25.30 30.74
C ALA A 132 -38.37 24.78 30.28
N ASN A 133 -37.74 23.90 31.07
CA ASN A 133 -36.43 23.33 30.75
C ASN A 133 -36.51 22.15 29.76
N LYS A 134 -37.71 21.67 29.43
CA LYS A 134 -37.94 20.64 28.42
C LYS A 134 -38.36 21.23 27.08
N ILE A 135 -38.56 22.55 26.97
CA ILE A 135 -38.90 23.19 25.68
C ILE A 135 -37.69 23.13 24.76
N VAL A 136 -37.89 22.58 23.58
CA VAL A 136 -36.87 22.45 22.53
C VAL A 136 -36.96 23.62 21.57
N ASP A 137 -38.18 23.92 21.12
CA ASP A 137 -38.47 25.02 20.21
C ASP A 137 -39.92 25.51 20.42
N CYS A 138 -40.17 26.76 20.07
CA CYS A 138 -41.50 27.34 20.10
C CYS A 138 -41.56 28.57 19.19
N SER A 139 -42.73 28.86 18.64
CA SER A 139 -42.97 30.09 17.89
C SER A 139 -44.38 30.60 18.16
N TYR A 140 -44.49 31.94 18.22
CA TYR A 140 -45.71 32.71 18.45
C TYR A 140 -45.71 33.93 17.51
N LEU A 141 -45.32 33.69 16.26
CA LEU A 141 -45.23 34.73 15.23
C LEU A 141 -46.57 34.78 14.49
N PRO A 142 -47.02 35.96 14.01
CA PRO A 142 -48.29 36.08 13.31
C PRO A 142 -48.21 35.58 11.86
N ASP A 143 -47.75 34.35 11.67
CA ASP A 143 -47.38 33.74 10.40
C ASP A 143 -48.14 32.43 10.19
N ALA A 144 -48.72 32.26 9.00
CA ALA A 144 -49.43 31.01 8.64
C ALA A 144 -48.51 29.82 8.32
N VAL A 145 -47.19 30.03 8.39
CA VAL A 145 -46.16 29.03 8.13
C VAL A 145 -45.02 29.26 9.10
N GLU A 146 -44.75 28.28 9.94
CA GLU A 146 -43.67 28.29 10.91
C GLU A 146 -42.76 27.07 10.74
N PHE A 147 -41.59 27.08 11.38
CA PHE A 147 -40.63 25.98 11.31
C PHE A 147 -40.22 25.55 12.70
N MET A 148 -40.47 24.28 13.02
CA MET A 148 -40.04 23.64 14.25
C MET A 148 -38.71 22.93 14.02
N SER A 149 -37.74 23.14 14.91
CA SER A 149 -36.43 22.50 14.86
C SER A 149 -36.14 21.67 16.11
N ILE A 150 -35.62 20.46 15.89
CA ILE A 150 -35.14 19.56 16.95
C ILE A 150 -33.68 19.25 16.63
N PRO A 151 -32.72 19.97 17.23
CA PRO A 151 -31.30 19.76 16.96
C PRO A 151 -30.76 18.55 17.74
N ASP A 152 -29.76 17.88 17.17
CA ASP A 152 -29.01 16.78 17.80
C ASP A 152 -29.89 15.67 18.42
N ALA A 153 -31.02 15.34 17.78
CA ALA A 153 -31.98 14.37 18.31
C ALA A 153 -31.35 12.97 18.32
N GLN A 154 -31.48 12.22 19.42
CA GLN A 154 -30.92 10.88 19.54
C GLN A 154 -31.96 9.83 19.15
N ALA A 155 -31.51 8.66 18.66
CA ALA A 155 -32.41 7.55 18.40
C ALA A 155 -33.20 7.17 19.66
N ASN A 156 -34.50 6.93 19.50
CA ASN A 156 -35.51 6.67 20.54
C ASN A 156 -35.94 7.87 21.40
N ASP A 157 -35.39 9.07 21.20
CA ASP A 157 -35.92 10.26 21.86
C ASP A 157 -37.38 10.51 21.47
N ILE A 158 -38.22 10.88 22.44
CA ILE A 158 -39.62 11.28 22.21
C ILE A 158 -39.80 12.77 22.40
N TYR A 159 -40.56 13.40 21.51
CA TYR A 159 -40.91 14.81 21.58
C TYR A 159 -42.43 15.01 21.53
N VAL A 160 -42.91 15.90 22.40
CA VAL A 160 -44.32 16.29 22.50
C VAL A 160 -44.51 17.63 21.80
N VAL A 161 -45.48 17.75 20.91
CA VAL A 161 -45.77 18.95 20.13
C VAL A 161 -47.21 19.37 20.38
N VAL A 162 -47.42 20.66 20.63
CA VAL A 162 -48.76 21.26 20.53
C VAL A 162 -48.76 22.32 19.46
N ILE A 163 -49.80 22.32 18.63
CA ILE A 163 -50.02 23.31 17.57
C ILE A 163 -51.35 24.01 17.84
N THR A 164 -51.38 25.35 17.78
CA THR A 164 -52.57 26.14 18.14
C THR A 164 -53.15 26.87 16.92
N ASN A 165 -54.46 27.10 16.96
CA ASN A 165 -55.20 27.80 15.91
C ASN A 165 -55.53 29.22 16.37
N PHE A 166 -54.62 30.17 16.09
CA PHE A 166 -54.67 31.52 16.63
C PHE A 166 -55.96 32.28 16.24
N GLU A 167 -56.38 32.25 14.97
CA GLU A 167 -57.62 32.91 14.53
C GLU A 167 -58.90 32.22 14.98
N GLN A 168 -58.79 31.02 15.55
CA GLN A 168 -59.93 30.23 16.05
C GLN A 168 -60.94 29.84 14.97
N VAL A 169 -60.62 30.03 13.69
CA VAL A 169 -61.51 29.72 12.56
C VAL A 169 -61.22 28.34 11.96
N PRO A 170 -62.19 27.71 11.27
CA PRO A 170 -61.94 26.45 10.58
C PRO A 170 -60.89 26.58 9.48
N GLY A 171 -59.95 25.65 9.48
CA GLY A 171 -58.87 25.53 8.51
C GLY A 171 -58.22 24.15 8.59
N PHE A 172 -57.09 24.00 7.92
CA PHE A 172 -56.30 22.77 7.88
C PHE A 172 -54.86 23.09 8.23
N ILE A 173 -54.32 22.37 9.23
CA ILE A 173 -52.91 22.39 9.60
C ILE A 173 -52.21 21.30 8.80
N SER A 174 -50.96 21.56 8.47
CA SER A 174 -50.10 20.58 7.84
C SER A 174 -48.69 20.64 8.40
N LEU A 175 -48.14 19.45 8.61
CA LEU A 175 -46.83 19.18 9.18
C LEU A 175 -46.02 18.35 8.18
N GLU A 176 -44.82 18.81 7.87
CA GLU A 176 -43.96 18.23 6.82
C GLU A 176 -42.50 18.32 7.27
N GLN A 177 -41.78 17.19 7.36
CA GLN A 177 -40.34 17.23 7.58
C GLN A 177 -39.64 17.74 6.30
N THR A 178 -38.70 18.66 6.47
CA THR A 178 -38.09 19.42 5.36
C THR A 178 -36.61 19.19 5.18
N ASN A 179 -35.94 18.58 6.15
CA ASN A 179 -34.54 18.22 6.05
C ASN A 179 -34.42 16.73 5.67
N SER A 180 -33.76 16.46 4.56
CA SER A 180 -33.49 15.10 4.08
C SER A 180 -32.09 14.65 4.48
N GLY A 181 -31.99 13.46 5.08
CA GLY A 181 -30.72 12.75 5.30
C GLY A 181 -29.90 13.15 6.53
N GLN A 182 -30.46 13.87 7.50
CA GLN A 182 -29.78 14.23 8.76
C GLN A 182 -30.51 13.75 10.03
N GLY A 183 -31.63 13.02 9.90
CA GLY A 183 -32.43 12.47 10.99
C GLY A 183 -33.81 12.04 10.49
N SER A 184 -34.46 11.06 11.10
CA SER A 184 -35.83 10.61 10.73
C SER A 184 -36.67 10.29 11.95
N THR A 185 -38.00 10.43 11.82
CA THR A 185 -38.93 9.94 12.83
C THR A 185 -39.28 8.48 12.59
N ASP A 186 -39.44 7.73 13.66
CA ASP A 186 -39.87 6.34 13.64
C ASP A 186 -41.36 6.24 13.26
N CYS A 187 -41.64 5.59 12.12
CA CYS A 187 -43.01 5.36 11.65
C CYS A 187 -43.59 4.02 12.11
N SER A 188 -42.81 3.13 12.74
CA SER A 188 -43.35 1.97 13.44
C SER A 188 -44.24 2.37 14.61
N ILE A 189 -44.20 3.63 15.05
CA ILE A 189 -45.12 4.11 16.08
C ILE A 189 -46.58 4.20 15.60
N LEU A 190 -46.82 4.11 14.29
CA LEU A 190 -48.16 4.20 13.69
C LEU A 190 -48.88 2.84 13.58
N ASP A 191 -48.16 1.72 13.57
CA ASP A 191 -48.66 0.35 13.39
C ASP A 191 -47.75 -0.63 14.16
N LEU A 192 -48.22 -1.79 14.64
CA LEU A 192 -47.31 -2.75 15.32
C LEU A 192 -46.14 -3.21 14.40
N ASP A 193 -44.91 -2.80 14.73
CA ASP A 193 -43.66 -3.24 14.07
C ASP A 193 -42.51 -3.34 15.10
N LEU A 194 -42.01 -4.56 15.31
CA LEU A 194 -40.91 -4.95 16.18
C LEU A 194 -39.56 -4.96 15.44
N GLY A 195 -39.55 -4.73 14.12
CA GLY A 195 -38.39 -4.84 13.25
C GLY A 195 -38.09 -6.27 12.78
N GLY A 196 -37.19 -6.41 11.81
CA GLY A 196 -36.91 -7.72 11.18
C GLY A 196 -35.88 -8.59 11.92
N SER A 197 -34.63 -8.13 12.02
CA SER A 197 -33.54 -8.90 12.66
C SER A 197 -32.65 -7.99 13.48
N ILE A 198 -32.55 -8.29 14.76
CA ILE A 198 -31.81 -7.53 15.76
C ILE A 198 -30.58 -8.33 16.16
N SER A 199 -29.40 -7.71 16.01
CA SER A 199 -28.13 -8.27 16.49
C SER A 199 -27.68 -7.48 17.71
N VAL A 200 -27.46 -8.19 18.81
CA VAL A 200 -27.07 -7.62 20.11
C VAL A 200 -25.63 -8.07 20.41
N CYS A 201 -24.75 -7.12 20.72
CA CYS A 201 -23.31 -7.37 20.87
C CYS A 201 -22.89 -7.13 22.33
N ASP A 202 -22.25 -8.13 22.95
CA ASP A 202 -21.69 -8.08 24.33
C ASP A 202 -22.68 -7.71 25.46
N ASP A 203 -23.98 -7.68 25.18
CA ASP A 203 -25.04 -7.49 26.16
C ASP A 203 -25.76 -8.81 26.44
N ASP A 204 -26.23 -8.98 27.68
CA ASP A 204 -26.97 -10.18 28.10
C ASP A 204 -28.50 -10.05 27.88
N GLN A 205 -28.97 -8.87 27.47
CA GLN A 205 -30.40 -8.59 27.31
C GLN A 205 -30.71 -7.52 26.27
N TYR A 206 -31.91 -7.57 25.70
CA TYR A 206 -32.46 -6.56 24.79
C TYR A 206 -33.95 -6.36 25.07
N ILE A 207 -34.45 -5.13 24.97
CA ILE A 207 -35.86 -4.82 25.21
C ILE A 207 -36.58 -4.69 23.87
N LEU A 208 -37.49 -5.63 23.60
CA LEU A 208 -38.47 -5.50 22.53
C LEU A 208 -39.60 -4.60 23.01
N ASP A 209 -40.06 -3.70 22.14
CA ASP A 209 -41.14 -2.75 22.42
C ASP A 209 -42.14 -2.77 21.28
N GLY A 210 -43.36 -3.21 21.57
CA GLY A 210 -44.47 -3.15 20.64
C GLY A 210 -45.62 -2.32 21.16
N SER A 211 -45.35 -1.30 21.97
CA SER A 211 -46.37 -0.37 22.47
C SER A 211 -47.10 0.28 21.30
N THR A 212 -48.43 0.17 21.25
CA THR A 212 -49.27 0.90 20.29
C THR A 212 -50.42 1.60 21.05
N ASP A 213 -50.88 2.73 20.53
CA ASP A 213 -51.87 3.57 21.22
C ASP A 213 -53.28 2.95 21.28
N GLU A 214 -53.57 1.98 20.42
CA GLU A 214 -54.87 1.31 20.32
C GLU A 214 -54.88 -0.10 20.99
N ALA A 215 -53.73 -0.62 21.41
CA ALA A 215 -53.65 -1.95 22.02
C ALA A 215 -54.07 -1.96 23.49
N VAL A 216 -55.02 -2.84 23.80
CA VAL A 216 -55.54 -3.07 25.17
C VAL A 216 -55.02 -4.37 25.77
N THR A 217 -54.51 -5.28 24.94
CA THR A 217 -53.85 -6.50 25.41
C THR A 217 -52.60 -6.77 24.60
N TYR A 218 -51.55 -7.21 25.27
CA TYR A 218 -50.29 -7.66 24.72
C TYR A 218 -50.08 -9.13 25.11
N GLU A 219 -49.67 -9.96 24.15
CA GLU A 219 -49.28 -11.35 24.42
C GLU A 219 -48.01 -11.68 23.63
N TRP A 220 -46.93 -11.98 24.35
CA TRP A 220 -45.64 -12.33 23.78
C TRP A 220 -45.52 -13.84 23.58
N PHE A 221 -44.85 -14.22 22.48
CA PHE A 221 -44.56 -15.60 22.13
C PHE A 221 -43.09 -15.76 21.76
N VAL A 222 -42.55 -16.93 22.03
CA VAL A 222 -41.22 -17.36 21.56
C VAL A 222 -41.36 -18.58 20.67
N TYR A 223 -40.60 -18.62 19.58
CA TYR A 223 -40.59 -19.77 18.69
C TYR A 223 -39.86 -20.95 19.34
N ASN A 224 -40.56 -22.08 19.45
CA ASN A 224 -39.98 -23.32 19.94
C ASN A 224 -39.63 -24.22 18.76
N GLU A 225 -38.33 -24.44 18.52
CA GLU A 225 -37.85 -25.26 17.41
C GLU A 225 -38.29 -26.74 17.52
N ASP A 226 -38.43 -27.28 18.74
CA ASP A 226 -38.82 -28.67 18.96
C ASP A 226 -40.29 -28.93 18.57
N THR A 227 -41.15 -27.94 18.78
CA THR A 227 -42.59 -28.02 18.46
C THR A 227 -42.95 -27.36 17.13
N ALA A 228 -42.03 -26.58 16.55
CA ALA A 228 -42.21 -25.77 15.35
C ALA A 228 -43.43 -24.83 15.45
N GLN A 229 -43.62 -24.23 16.63
CA GLN A 229 -44.74 -23.34 16.96
C GLN A 229 -44.25 -22.18 17.83
N TYR A 230 -44.94 -21.04 17.73
CA TYR A 230 -44.83 -19.96 18.72
C TYR A 230 -45.58 -20.36 20.00
N GLU A 231 -44.88 -20.34 21.13
CA GLU A 231 -45.42 -20.67 22.45
C GLU A 231 -45.51 -19.39 23.30
N ALA A 232 -46.66 -19.18 23.95
CA ALA A 232 -46.89 -17.98 24.74
C ALA A 232 -45.93 -17.92 25.93
N ILE A 233 -45.29 -16.77 26.13
CA ILE A 233 -44.39 -16.51 27.24
C ILE A 233 -45.25 -16.22 28.49
N PRO A 234 -45.23 -17.07 29.53
CA PRO A 234 -46.22 -16.97 30.60
C PRO A 234 -46.10 -15.67 31.40
N ASN A 235 -47.22 -14.95 31.53
CA ASN A 235 -47.39 -13.70 32.30
C ASN A 235 -46.73 -12.46 31.69
N GLU A 236 -46.24 -12.53 30.45
CA GLU A 236 -45.74 -11.37 29.71
C GLU A 236 -46.89 -10.70 28.95
N THR A 237 -47.53 -9.74 29.62
CA THR A 237 -48.68 -8.99 29.08
C THR A 237 -48.44 -7.49 29.00
N GLY A 238 -47.17 -7.08 29.13
CA GLY A 238 -46.74 -5.70 28.99
C GLY A 238 -46.46 -5.34 27.54
N PRO A 239 -46.41 -4.03 27.22
CA PRO A 239 -46.10 -3.56 25.88
C PRO A 239 -44.64 -3.76 25.48
N THR A 240 -43.77 -4.04 26.46
CA THR A 240 -42.35 -4.37 26.27
C THR A 240 -42.03 -5.75 26.82
N TYR A 241 -41.00 -6.38 26.27
CA TYR A 241 -40.45 -7.65 26.74
C TYR A 241 -38.92 -7.66 26.72
N THR A 242 -38.31 -8.04 27.83
CA THR A 242 -36.84 -8.17 27.93
C THR A 242 -36.41 -9.57 27.50
N VAL A 243 -35.79 -9.63 26.34
CA VAL A 243 -35.19 -10.84 25.77
C VAL A 243 -33.81 -11.06 26.38
N THR A 244 -33.49 -12.30 26.74
CA THR A 244 -32.18 -12.70 27.30
C THR A 244 -31.55 -13.89 26.55
N GLU A 245 -32.25 -14.44 25.56
CA GLU A 245 -31.79 -15.58 24.77
C GLU A 245 -32.07 -15.31 23.28
N SER A 246 -31.18 -15.77 22.41
CA SER A 246 -31.37 -15.68 20.96
C SER A 246 -32.56 -16.53 20.52
N GLY A 247 -33.40 -15.98 19.63
CA GLY A 247 -34.57 -16.69 19.12
C GLY A 247 -35.49 -15.79 18.29
N ASP A 248 -36.54 -16.40 17.76
CA ASP A 248 -37.62 -15.69 17.08
C ASP A 248 -38.74 -15.39 18.08
N TYR A 249 -39.12 -14.13 18.16
CA TYR A 249 -40.14 -13.62 19.07
C TYR A 249 -41.31 -13.07 18.27
N LYS A 250 -42.51 -13.17 18.83
CA LYS A 250 -43.72 -12.64 18.24
C LYS A 250 -44.54 -11.89 19.28
N LEU A 251 -45.06 -10.73 18.92
CA LEU A 251 -46.07 -10.04 19.70
C LEU A 251 -47.41 -10.13 18.98
N VAL A 252 -48.46 -10.43 19.73
CA VAL A 252 -49.84 -10.30 19.27
C VAL A 252 -50.52 -9.24 20.15
N ILE A 253 -51.11 -8.24 19.51
CA ILE A 253 -51.93 -7.23 20.19
C ILE A 253 -53.40 -7.35 19.77
N ILE A 254 -54.29 -6.94 20.66
CA ILE A 254 -55.72 -6.81 20.36
C ILE A 254 -56.13 -5.37 20.66
N ASP A 255 -56.75 -4.75 19.67
CA ASP A 255 -57.51 -3.52 19.84
C ASP A 255 -58.99 -3.87 20.08
N GLU A 256 -59.52 -3.52 21.25
CA GLU A 256 -60.94 -3.75 21.60
C GLU A 256 -61.90 -2.71 20.99
N ILE A 257 -61.39 -1.57 20.50
CA ILE A 257 -62.19 -0.50 19.89
C ILE A 257 -62.63 -0.93 18.49
N GLU A 258 -61.71 -1.43 17.65
CA GLU A 258 -62.03 -1.98 16.33
C GLU A 258 -62.22 -3.51 16.30
N ASN A 259 -61.94 -4.20 17.42
CA ASN A 259 -61.89 -5.66 17.51
C ASN A 259 -60.93 -6.24 16.44
N LYS A 260 -59.76 -5.61 16.30
CA LYS A 260 -58.69 -5.96 15.36
C LYS A 260 -57.58 -6.68 16.13
N THR A 261 -56.98 -7.68 15.50
CA THR A 261 -55.81 -8.38 16.03
C THR A 261 -54.67 -8.14 15.07
N GLU A 262 -53.55 -7.67 15.61
CA GLU A 262 -52.31 -7.45 14.87
C GLU A 262 -51.21 -8.30 15.48
N GLU A 263 -50.30 -8.77 14.65
CA GLU A 263 -49.15 -9.54 15.09
C GLU A 263 -47.92 -9.13 14.29
N ASP A 264 -46.76 -9.17 14.95
CA ASP A 264 -45.47 -8.97 14.29
C ASP A 264 -44.38 -9.84 14.90
N GLU A 265 -43.39 -10.20 14.08
CA GLU A 265 -42.32 -11.16 14.39
C GLU A 265 -40.94 -10.52 14.24
N VAL A 266 -40.03 -10.81 15.18
CA VAL A 266 -38.66 -10.31 15.21
C VAL A 266 -37.68 -11.42 15.60
N THR A 267 -36.55 -11.47 14.90
CA THR A 267 -35.43 -12.34 15.29
C THR A 267 -34.43 -11.57 16.13
N VAL A 268 -34.12 -12.03 17.34
CA VAL A 268 -33.07 -11.46 18.20
C VAL A 268 -31.92 -12.46 18.28
N THR A 269 -30.69 -12.02 17.98
CA THR A 269 -29.49 -12.84 18.13
C THR A 269 -28.41 -12.11 18.92
N PHE A 270 -27.98 -12.72 20.04
CA PHE A 270 -26.83 -12.28 20.83
C PHE A 270 -25.54 -12.84 20.25
N TYR A 271 -24.54 -11.97 20.13
CA TYR A 271 -23.21 -12.29 19.63
C TYR A 271 -22.14 -11.76 20.58
N ASP A 272 -21.07 -12.53 20.72
CA ASP A 272 -19.82 -12.03 21.30
C ASP A 272 -19.10 -11.15 20.27
N SER A 273 -18.49 -10.06 20.72
CA SER A 273 -17.64 -9.25 19.84
C SER A 273 -16.41 -10.01 19.35
N PRO A 274 -15.96 -9.74 18.10
CA PRO A 274 -14.78 -10.39 17.57
C PRO A 274 -13.53 -10.02 18.37
N LEU A 275 -12.57 -10.95 18.45
CA LEU A 275 -11.25 -10.64 19.00
C LEU A 275 -10.45 -9.79 18.00
N ILE A 276 -9.47 -9.03 18.47
CA ILE A 276 -8.58 -8.26 17.61
C ILE A 276 -7.13 -8.63 17.89
N GLY A 277 -6.36 -8.79 16.82
CA GLY A 277 -4.93 -9.06 16.89
C GLY A 277 -4.11 -7.85 17.38
N GLU A 278 -2.81 -8.07 17.53
CA GLU A 278 -1.89 -7.06 18.04
C GLU A 278 -0.86 -6.68 16.97
N LEU A 279 -0.69 -5.38 16.78
CA LEU A 279 0.34 -4.77 15.94
C LEU A 279 0.81 -3.51 16.66
N ASP A 280 2.10 -3.40 16.93
CA ASP A 280 2.64 -2.22 17.63
C ASP A 280 2.97 -1.08 16.66
N LYS A 281 3.49 -1.43 15.48
CA LYS A 281 3.98 -0.48 14.49
C LYS A 281 3.71 -0.97 13.07
N LEU A 282 3.40 -0.03 12.18
CA LEU A 282 3.35 -0.25 10.74
C LEU A 282 4.37 0.67 10.07
N SER A 283 5.32 0.08 9.34
CA SER A 283 6.43 0.85 8.77
C SER A 283 6.27 1.11 7.27
N ILE A 284 6.65 2.30 6.80
CA ILE A 284 7.02 2.48 5.40
C ILE A 284 8.51 2.21 5.23
N CYS A 285 8.86 1.54 4.13
CA CYS A 285 10.25 1.39 3.72
C CYS A 285 10.68 2.72 3.11
N LYS A 286 11.85 3.24 3.51
CA LYS A 286 12.32 4.55 3.06
C LYS A 286 12.55 4.59 1.55
N ASP A 287 11.48 4.90 0.82
CA ASP A 287 11.49 5.11 -0.61
C ASP A 287 10.45 6.16 -0.99
N GLY A 288 10.60 7.37 -0.43
CA GLY A 288 9.90 8.58 -0.88
C GLY A 288 8.36 8.53 -0.88
N MET A 289 7.73 7.56 -0.24
CA MET A 289 6.28 7.41 -0.24
C MET A 289 5.64 8.47 0.68
N GLU A 290 4.77 9.29 0.10
CA GLU A 290 3.94 10.25 0.85
C GLU A 290 2.71 9.60 1.47
N THR A 291 2.37 8.36 1.07
CA THR A 291 1.22 7.62 1.56
C THR A 291 1.56 6.19 1.95
N ILE A 292 0.75 5.61 2.85
CA ILE A 292 0.85 4.23 3.34
C ILE A 292 -0.48 3.48 3.12
N ASP A 293 -0.40 2.19 2.81
CA ASP A 293 -1.55 1.29 2.77
C ASP A 293 -1.77 0.63 4.13
N LEU A 294 -2.70 1.16 4.91
CA LEU A 294 -3.08 0.59 6.20
C LEU A 294 -3.74 -0.79 6.05
N LYS A 295 -4.38 -1.09 4.91
CA LYS A 295 -5.02 -2.39 4.70
C LYS A 295 -4.01 -3.53 4.64
N GLY A 296 -2.73 -3.25 4.37
CA GLY A 296 -1.65 -4.23 4.48
C GLY A 296 -1.61 -4.94 5.84
N ALA A 297 -1.97 -4.24 6.92
CA ALA A 297 -2.01 -4.76 8.28
C ALA A 297 -3.31 -5.51 8.64
N SER A 298 -4.30 -5.58 7.74
CA SER A 298 -5.64 -6.09 8.10
C SER A 298 -5.61 -7.56 8.56
N LEU A 299 -4.70 -8.36 8.01
CA LEU A 299 -4.57 -9.76 8.39
C LEU A 299 -4.04 -9.93 9.81
N ASP A 300 -3.15 -9.04 10.28
CA ASP A 300 -2.63 -9.06 11.64
C ASP A 300 -3.75 -8.85 12.66
N PHE A 301 -4.68 -7.94 12.36
CA PHE A 301 -5.84 -7.68 13.23
C PHE A 301 -6.89 -8.80 13.20
N ILE A 302 -7.07 -9.49 12.06
CA ILE A 302 -8.10 -10.54 11.91
C ILE A 302 -7.60 -11.92 12.36
N ALA A 303 -6.29 -12.17 12.34
CA ALA A 303 -5.69 -13.48 12.58
C ALA A 303 -6.24 -14.26 13.79
N PRO A 304 -6.53 -13.64 14.96
CA PRO A 304 -7.09 -14.36 16.10
C PRO A 304 -8.46 -15.00 15.84
N ASN A 305 -9.25 -14.48 14.90
CA ASN A 305 -10.59 -14.98 14.57
C ASN A 305 -10.59 -16.08 13.49
N GLY A 306 -9.44 -16.41 12.90
CA GLY A 306 -9.33 -17.43 11.86
C GLY A 306 -9.75 -16.95 10.47
N ASN A 307 -10.92 -17.37 9.97
CA ASN A 307 -11.31 -17.15 8.57
C ASN A 307 -11.58 -15.66 8.27
N SER A 308 -10.73 -15.04 7.44
CA SER A 308 -10.77 -13.62 7.16
C SER A 308 -11.94 -13.13 6.30
N SER A 309 -12.70 -14.03 5.66
CA SER A 309 -13.77 -13.62 4.73
C SER A 309 -14.92 -12.86 5.40
N ASN A 310 -15.21 -13.20 6.66
CA ASN A 310 -16.35 -12.66 7.39
C ASN A 310 -16.03 -11.39 8.17
N TYR A 311 -14.77 -10.97 8.21
CA TYR A 311 -14.35 -9.80 8.97
C TYR A 311 -13.98 -8.63 8.06
N GLN A 312 -14.08 -7.42 8.60
CA GLN A 312 -13.64 -6.19 7.97
C GLN A 312 -12.92 -5.32 8.99
N VAL A 313 -11.74 -4.79 8.62
CA VAL A 313 -11.02 -3.85 9.47
C VAL A 313 -11.38 -2.42 9.08
N PHE A 314 -11.68 -1.62 10.08
CA PHE A 314 -11.86 -0.17 9.99
C PHE A 314 -10.69 0.52 10.70
N TYR A 315 -10.24 1.64 10.15
CA TYR A 315 -9.13 2.43 10.67
C TYR A 315 -9.61 3.83 11.02
N TYR A 316 -9.07 4.42 12.08
CA TYR A 316 -9.49 5.72 12.63
C TYR A 316 -8.27 6.55 13.03
N GLU A 317 -8.36 7.89 12.97
CA GLU A 317 -7.25 8.75 13.41
C GLU A 317 -7.31 9.02 14.92
N SER A 318 -8.49 8.93 15.53
CA SER A 318 -8.71 9.24 16.93
C SER A 318 -9.74 8.32 17.59
N SER A 319 -9.77 8.32 18.92
CA SER A 319 -10.82 7.65 19.69
C SER A 319 -12.19 8.33 19.55
N GLU A 320 -12.21 9.61 19.19
CA GLU A 320 -13.46 10.36 18.97
C GLU A 320 -14.09 9.97 17.62
N ASP A 321 -13.27 9.75 16.60
CA ASP A 321 -13.72 9.21 15.30
C ASP A 321 -14.35 7.82 15.46
N ILE A 322 -13.82 6.99 16.38
CA ILE A 322 -14.41 5.69 16.72
C ILE A 322 -15.81 5.86 17.32
N GLN A 323 -15.97 6.78 18.28
CA GLN A 323 -17.26 7.05 18.92
C GLN A 323 -18.30 7.58 17.92
N ASN A 324 -17.87 8.41 16.98
CA ASN A 324 -18.71 8.98 15.93
C ASN A 324 -18.89 8.03 14.71
N SER A 325 -18.29 6.83 14.73
CA SER A 325 -18.30 5.89 13.59
C SER A 325 -17.80 6.51 12.26
N GLU A 326 -16.75 7.33 12.34
CA GLU A 326 -16.13 8.03 11.21
C GLU A 326 -14.77 7.41 10.81
N PRO A 327 -14.74 6.27 10.10
CA PRO A 327 -13.47 5.66 9.70
C PRO A 327 -12.74 6.48 8.64
N ILE A 328 -11.42 6.30 8.57
CA ILE A 328 -10.56 6.79 7.49
C ILE A 328 -11.12 6.30 6.14
N ILE A 329 -11.44 7.24 5.25
CA ILE A 329 -12.12 6.98 3.97
C ILE A 329 -11.22 6.20 2.98
N SER A 330 -9.92 6.51 2.96
CA SER A 330 -8.96 5.96 2.00
C SER A 330 -7.77 5.31 2.70
N PRO A 331 -7.97 4.21 3.44
CA PRO A 331 -6.91 3.58 4.23
C PRO A 331 -5.82 2.95 3.35
N GLN A 332 -6.09 2.64 2.07
CA GLN A 332 -5.07 2.15 1.14
C GLN A 332 -4.07 3.21 0.65
N SER A 333 -4.34 4.48 0.92
CA SER A 333 -3.52 5.61 0.49
C SER A 333 -3.56 6.70 1.56
N TYR A 334 -3.35 6.31 2.81
CA TYR A 334 -3.37 7.23 3.94
C TYR A 334 -2.12 8.10 3.91
N THR A 335 -2.24 9.41 4.16
CA THR A 335 -1.08 10.30 4.20
C THR A 335 -0.16 9.93 5.35
N PHE A 336 1.08 9.58 5.05
CA PHE A 336 2.02 9.13 6.06
C PHE A 336 2.55 10.31 6.89
N GLU A 337 2.53 10.16 8.21
CA GLU A 337 3.16 11.07 9.16
C GLU A 337 3.93 10.25 10.22
N GLU A 338 5.24 10.48 10.31
CA GLU A 338 6.12 9.75 11.22
C GLU A 338 5.67 9.91 12.69
N GLY A 339 5.48 8.79 13.38
CA GLY A 339 5.04 8.75 14.77
C GLY A 339 3.53 8.96 14.97
N LYS A 340 2.74 9.06 13.89
CA LYS A 340 1.28 9.15 14.00
C LYS A 340 0.71 7.84 14.52
N THR A 341 -0.15 7.92 15.54
CA THR A 341 -0.94 6.79 16.03
C THR A 341 -2.21 6.63 15.21
N ILE A 342 -2.50 5.40 14.80
CA ILE A 342 -3.72 4.99 14.11
C ILE A 342 -4.43 3.94 14.95
N TYR A 343 -5.76 3.93 14.91
CA TYR A 343 -6.59 2.96 15.61
C TYR A 343 -7.25 2.01 14.60
N ALA A 344 -7.44 0.76 15.00
CA ALA A 344 -8.13 -0.25 14.23
C ALA A 344 -9.26 -0.91 15.06
N GLN A 345 -10.36 -1.23 14.39
CA GLN A 345 -11.42 -2.10 14.90
C GLN A 345 -11.81 -3.14 13.84
N VAL A 346 -12.16 -4.34 14.29
CA VAL A 346 -12.63 -5.42 13.44
C VAL A 346 -14.15 -5.51 13.57
N ARG A 347 -14.87 -5.48 12.44
CA ARG A 347 -16.29 -5.77 12.37
C ARG A 347 -16.53 -7.18 11.84
N ASP A 348 -17.37 -7.95 12.50
CA ASP A 348 -17.95 -9.17 11.94
C ASP A 348 -19.11 -8.79 10.99
N LYS A 349 -19.04 -9.21 9.72
CA LYS A 349 -20.06 -8.90 8.70
C LYS A 349 -21.36 -9.67 8.92
N THR A 350 -21.33 -10.76 9.68
CA THR A 350 -22.52 -11.56 9.98
C THR A 350 -23.33 -10.96 11.11
N SER A 351 -22.69 -10.60 12.23
CA SER A 351 -23.37 -10.01 13.38
C SER A 351 -23.43 -8.48 13.36
N GLY A 352 -22.51 -7.83 12.64
CA GLY A 352 -22.31 -6.38 12.72
C GLY A 352 -21.50 -5.91 13.93
N CYS A 353 -21.16 -6.80 14.87
CA CYS A 353 -20.44 -6.46 16.09
C CYS A 353 -19.00 -6.01 15.82
N PHE A 354 -18.56 -5.04 16.61
CA PHE A 354 -17.20 -4.50 16.54
C PHE A 354 -16.36 -5.01 17.70
N SER A 355 -15.09 -5.29 17.43
CA SER A 355 -14.11 -5.57 18.46
C SER A 355 -13.83 -4.32 19.32
N GLU A 356 -13.15 -4.55 20.44
CA GLU A 356 -12.34 -3.53 21.11
C GLU A 356 -11.41 -2.82 20.11
N SER A 357 -11.03 -1.58 20.41
CA SER A 357 -10.07 -0.84 19.60
C SER A 357 -8.62 -1.17 19.97
N ARG A 358 -7.74 -1.18 18.96
CA ARG A 358 -6.28 -1.29 19.12
C ARG A 358 -5.58 -0.17 18.39
N SER A 359 -4.47 0.32 18.95
CA SER A 359 -3.67 1.39 18.37
C SER A 359 -2.29 0.90 17.94
N PHE A 360 -1.77 1.44 16.86
CA PHE A 360 -0.41 1.20 16.37
C PHE A 360 0.22 2.51 15.86
N GLU A 361 1.54 2.57 15.81
CA GLU A 361 2.27 3.75 15.33
C GLU A 361 2.76 3.58 13.89
N LEU A 362 2.70 4.66 13.11
CA LEU A 362 3.32 4.74 11.79
C LEU A 362 4.79 5.13 11.92
N THR A 363 5.69 4.31 11.38
CA THR A 363 7.14 4.54 11.49
C THR A 363 7.86 4.42 10.15
N THR A 364 9.08 4.95 10.05
CA THR A 364 9.95 4.68 8.90
C THR A 364 10.96 3.60 9.22
N PHE A 365 11.05 2.58 8.38
CA PHE A 365 12.11 1.58 8.44
C PHE A 365 13.21 1.86 7.41
N ASN A 366 14.45 1.84 7.88
CA ASN A 366 15.64 2.03 7.07
C ASN A 366 16.45 0.76 7.04
N PHE A 367 16.65 0.19 5.86
CA PHE A 367 17.66 -0.84 5.71
C PHE A 367 19.07 -0.25 5.96
N PRO A 368 19.97 -1.04 6.55
CA PRO A 368 21.40 -0.78 6.47
C PRO A 368 21.85 -0.65 5.01
N GLU A 369 22.99 0.01 4.80
CA GLU A 369 23.61 0.09 3.47
C GLU A 369 23.97 -1.33 3.01
N TYR A 370 23.42 -1.75 1.87
CA TYR A 370 23.68 -3.06 1.26
C TYR A 370 24.40 -2.87 -0.08
N ASN A 371 25.55 -3.55 -0.24
CA ASN A 371 26.36 -3.43 -1.44
C ASN A 371 26.44 -4.74 -2.22
N LEU A 372 25.76 -4.76 -3.37
CA LEU A 372 25.89 -5.81 -4.36
C LEU A 372 26.56 -5.20 -5.61
N PRO A 373 27.70 -5.74 -6.08
CA PRO A 373 28.34 -5.25 -7.30
C PRO A 373 27.40 -5.44 -8.50
N GLU A 374 27.43 -4.52 -9.46
CA GLU A 374 26.62 -4.62 -10.70
C GLU A 374 26.97 -5.87 -11.52
N GLU A 375 28.21 -6.33 -11.39
CA GLU A 375 28.75 -7.48 -12.11
C GLU A 375 29.51 -8.42 -11.16
N LEU A 376 29.20 -9.71 -11.24
CA LEU A 376 29.96 -10.78 -10.61
C LEU A 376 30.86 -11.44 -11.66
N ILE A 377 32.17 -11.31 -11.46
CA ILE A 377 33.17 -11.84 -12.39
C ILE A 377 33.45 -13.32 -12.08
N PHE A 378 33.09 -14.19 -13.01
CA PHE A 378 33.40 -15.62 -13.00
C PHE A 378 34.64 -15.88 -13.85
N CYS A 379 35.72 -16.30 -13.18
CA CYS A 379 36.92 -16.74 -13.89
C CYS A 379 36.68 -18.10 -14.54
N VAL A 380 36.80 -18.17 -15.87
CA VAL A 380 36.56 -19.38 -16.66
C VAL A 380 37.79 -19.81 -17.48
N ASP A 381 37.84 -21.11 -17.80
CA ASP A 381 38.72 -21.59 -18.86
C ASP A 381 38.13 -21.31 -20.27
N PHE A 382 38.89 -21.64 -21.32
CA PHE A 382 38.45 -21.42 -22.70
C PHE A 382 37.27 -22.32 -23.14
N ASN A 383 36.79 -23.22 -22.28
CA ASN A 383 35.59 -24.03 -22.48
C ASN A 383 34.41 -23.57 -21.60
N ASN A 384 34.50 -22.40 -20.96
CA ASN A 384 33.52 -21.87 -19.99
C ASN A 384 33.37 -22.68 -18.69
N ASN A 385 34.37 -23.49 -18.31
CA ASN A 385 34.37 -24.11 -16.98
C ASN A 385 34.87 -23.10 -15.94
N VAL A 386 34.10 -22.92 -14.86
CA VAL A 386 34.47 -22.04 -13.75
C VAL A 386 35.71 -22.57 -13.02
N LEU A 387 36.68 -21.68 -12.77
CA LEU A 387 37.98 -22.01 -12.19
C LEU A 387 38.06 -21.85 -10.66
N GLY A 388 37.04 -21.23 -10.04
CA GLY A 388 36.97 -21.00 -8.60
C GLY A 388 35.58 -20.57 -8.14
N SER A 389 35.37 -20.48 -6.84
CA SER A 389 34.09 -20.04 -6.27
C SER A 389 33.98 -18.51 -6.29
N VAL A 390 32.85 -17.97 -6.74
CA VAL A 390 32.50 -16.56 -6.59
C VAL A 390 31.54 -16.41 -5.41
N SER A 391 31.76 -15.43 -4.55
CA SER A 391 30.86 -15.13 -3.42
C SER A 391 30.21 -13.77 -3.61
N ALA A 392 28.94 -13.64 -3.23
CA ALA A 392 28.17 -12.41 -3.33
C ALA A 392 27.25 -12.24 -2.13
N GLY A 393 26.96 -10.98 -1.80
CA GLY A 393 26.12 -10.61 -0.68
C GLY A 393 26.87 -10.28 0.60
N GLU A 394 26.11 -9.90 1.60
CA GLU A 394 26.57 -9.53 2.93
C GLU A 394 25.49 -9.81 3.97
N ASP A 395 25.93 -10.00 5.22
CA ASP A 395 25.06 -10.25 6.36
C ASP A 395 24.74 -8.92 7.06
N LEU A 396 23.46 -8.54 7.04
CA LEU A 396 22.92 -7.35 7.68
C LEU A 396 22.63 -7.58 9.17
N GLY A 397 22.77 -8.81 9.65
CA GLY A 397 22.60 -9.22 11.04
C GLY A 397 21.24 -9.86 11.33
N ASP A 398 20.95 -9.99 12.63
CA ASP A 398 19.72 -10.64 13.10
C ASP A 398 18.47 -9.89 12.64
N GLY A 399 17.44 -10.64 12.21
CA GLY A 399 16.14 -10.11 11.80
C GLY A 399 15.96 -9.95 10.28
N TYR A 400 17.03 -10.11 9.49
CA TYR A 400 16.97 -10.10 8.03
C TYR A 400 16.94 -11.52 7.46
N PHE A 401 16.15 -11.70 6.40
CA PHE A 401 16.01 -12.96 5.68
C PHE A 401 16.33 -12.73 4.21
N TYR A 402 16.97 -13.73 3.59
CA TYR A 402 17.53 -13.63 2.26
C TYR A 402 16.92 -14.70 1.37
N GLU A 403 16.63 -14.33 0.13
CA GLU A 403 16.23 -15.25 -0.92
C GLU A 403 17.01 -14.88 -2.18
N TRP A 404 17.90 -15.76 -2.61
CA TRP A 404 18.69 -15.61 -3.83
C TRP A 404 18.04 -16.35 -4.98
N PHE A 405 17.94 -15.72 -6.14
CA PHE A 405 17.29 -16.26 -7.32
C PHE A 405 18.22 -16.23 -8.54
N ASP A 406 18.16 -17.29 -9.35
CA ASP A 406 18.70 -17.34 -10.73
C ASP A 406 17.50 -17.43 -11.68
N GLY A 407 17.12 -16.30 -12.27
CA GLY A 407 15.78 -16.15 -12.87
C GLY A 407 14.68 -16.34 -11.82
N ASP A 408 13.81 -17.34 -12.01
CA ASP A 408 12.72 -17.66 -11.08
C ASP A 408 13.08 -18.76 -10.07
N GLU A 409 14.28 -19.35 -10.16
CA GLU A 409 14.69 -20.47 -9.30
C GLU A 409 15.36 -19.95 -8.02
N LEU A 410 14.81 -20.30 -6.85
CA LEU A 410 15.43 -20.03 -5.56
C LEU A 410 16.67 -20.91 -5.37
N ILE A 411 17.86 -20.30 -5.30
CA ILE A 411 19.15 -20.98 -5.23
C ILE A 411 19.80 -20.95 -3.83
N SER A 412 19.43 -20.00 -2.97
CA SER A 412 19.96 -19.91 -1.59
C SER A 412 19.06 -19.06 -0.69
N THR A 413 19.17 -19.29 0.62
CA THR A 413 18.58 -18.43 1.67
C THR A 413 19.60 -17.91 2.68
N GLU A 414 20.89 -18.14 2.40
CA GLU A 414 22.00 -17.62 3.19
C GLU A 414 22.28 -16.14 2.86
N PRO A 415 22.78 -15.34 3.80
CA PRO A 415 23.14 -13.93 3.56
C PRO A 415 24.22 -13.76 2.49
N ILE A 416 25.14 -14.72 2.41
CA ILE A 416 26.24 -14.73 1.43
C ILE A 416 26.13 -16.04 0.64
N ILE A 417 25.99 -15.92 -0.67
CA ILE A 417 25.98 -17.06 -1.58
C ILE A 417 27.40 -17.38 -2.05
N SER A 418 27.69 -18.65 -2.31
CA SER A 418 28.93 -19.11 -2.95
C SER A 418 28.61 -19.97 -4.18
N LEU A 419 28.97 -19.49 -5.36
CA LEU A 419 28.66 -20.09 -6.65
C LEU A 419 29.92 -20.75 -7.24
N ASN A 420 29.80 -22.02 -7.60
CA ASN A 420 30.88 -22.81 -8.22
C ASN A 420 30.64 -23.12 -9.70
N GLU A 421 29.47 -22.74 -10.20
CA GLU A 421 29.03 -22.93 -11.59
C GLU A 421 28.42 -21.60 -12.07
N LEU A 422 28.37 -21.40 -13.38
CA LEU A 422 27.71 -20.23 -13.96
C LEU A 422 26.19 -20.33 -13.74
N PRO A 423 25.51 -19.23 -13.40
CA PRO A 423 24.06 -19.21 -13.34
C PRO A 423 23.47 -19.47 -14.73
N ALA A 424 22.28 -20.08 -14.77
CA ALA A 424 21.57 -20.41 -15.99
C ALA A 424 21.11 -19.16 -16.74
N GLN A 425 20.68 -18.12 -16.03
CA GLN A 425 20.03 -16.94 -16.63
C GLN A 425 20.92 -15.69 -16.66
N SER A 426 22.20 -15.81 -16.30
CA SER A 426 23.20 -14.72 -16.28
C SER A 426 22.88 -13.51 -15.38
N GLU A 427 21.69 -13.40 -14.81
CA GLU A 427 21.30 -12.42 -13.80
C GLU A 427 20.93 -13.16 -12.52
N ILE A 428 21.47 -12.68 -11.40
CA ILE A 428 21.18 -13.18 -10.06
C ILE A 428 20.50 -12.05 -9.30
N ALA A 429 19.38 -12.36 -8.66
CA ALA A 429 18.67 -11.43 -7.79
C ALA A 429 18.78 -11.88 -6.33
N VAL A 430 18.74 -10.91 -5.41
CA VAL A 430 18.58 -11.15 -3.98
C VAL A 430 17.44 -10.31 -3.46
N ARG A 431 16.48 -10.98 -2.82
CA ARG A 431 15.44 -10.34 -2.02
C ARG A 431 15.83 -10.42 -0.55
N ILE A 432 15.75 -9.28 0.13
CA ILE A 432 16.04 -9.15 1.56
C ILE A 432 14.77 -8.69 2.25
N SER A 433 14.24 -9.48 3.16
CA SER A 433 13.04 -9.14 3.93
C SER A 433 13.35 -8.94 5.41
N HIS A 434 12.61 -8.02 6.04
CA HIS A 434 12.66 -7.77 7.47
C HIS A 434 11.23 -7.90 8.05
N PRO A 435 10.84 -9.10 8.53
CA PRO A 435 9.46 -9.41 8.90
C PRO A 435 8.85 -8.51 9.96
N GLU A 436 9.63 -8.04 10.94
CA GLU A 436 9.11 -7.17 12.01
C GLU A 436 8.67 -5.79 11.50
N SER A 437 9.24 -5.31 10.39
CA SER A 437 8.81 -4.05 9.76
C SER A 437 7.93 -4.27 8.53
N GLY A 438 7.79 -5.51 8.05
CA GLY A 438 7.12 -5.83 6.78
C GLY A 438 7.81 -5.29 5.53
N CYS A 439 9.08 -4.87 5.63
CA CYS A 439 9.81 -4.26 4.51
C CYS A 439 10.65 -5.26 3.74
N GLU A 440 10.76 -5.04 2.43
CA GLU A 440 11.57 -5.83 1.52
C GLU A 440 12.43 -4.93 0.62
N LEU A 441 13.62 -5.40 0.26
CA LEU A 441 14.48 -4.84 -0.78
C LEU A 441 14.84 -5.91 -1.80
N GLU A 442 15.06 -5.49 -3.04
CA GLU A 442 15.51 -6.35 -4.11
C GLU A 442 16.70 -5.70 -4.84
N PHE A 443 17.75 -6.49 -5.05
CA PHE A 443 18.92 -6.11 -5.82
C PHE A 443 19.19 -7.17 -6.89
N SER A 444 19.81 -6.78 -8.00
CA SER A 444 20.28 -7.74 -9.00
C SER A 444 21.71 -7.45 -9.44
N THR A 445 22.37 -8.48 -9.96
CA THR A 445 23.74 -8.44 -10.46
C THR A 445 23.89 -9.37 -11.67
N ASN A 446 24.76 -8.99 -12.60
CA ASN A 446 25.03 -9.77 -13.80
C ASN A 446 26.25 -10.67 -13.61
N ALA A 447 26.09 -11.97 -13.86
CA ALA A 447 27.20 -12.89 -13.92
C ALA A 447 27.91 -12.78 -15.27
N VAL A 448 29.16 -12.31 -15.24
CA VAL A 448 30.01 -12.16 -16.42
C VAL A 448 31.15 -13.15 -16.37
N SER A 449 31.41 -13.82 -17.50
CA SER A 449 32.51 -14.78 -17.61
C SER A 449 33.76 -14.10 -18.16
N VAL A 450 34.88 -14.21 -17.44
CA VAL A 450 36.17 -13.65 -17.84
C VAL A 450 37.24 -14.74 -17.87
N SER A 451 38.04 -14.78 -18.93
CA SER A 451 39.21 -15.65 -19.00
C SER A 451 40.51 -14.85 -18.99
N ARG A 452 41.62 -15.48 -18.60
CA ARG A 452 42.94 -14.98 -19.00
C ARG A 452 43.06 -14.95 -20.54
N PRO A 453 43.97 -14.16 -21.13
CA PRO A 453 44.22 -14.19 -22.57
C PRO A 453 44.73 -15.57 -23.00
N GLU A 454 44.30 -16.10 -24.15
CA GLU A 454 44.85 -17.38 -24.64
C GLU A 454 46.30 -17.22 -25.10
N ILE A 455 46.56 -16.13 -25.80
CA ILE A 455 47.87 -15.81 -26.38
C ILE A 455 48.18 -14.33 -26.22
N LEU A 456 49.47 -14.00 -26.32
CA LEU A 456 49.95 -12.62 -26.34
C LEU A 456 50.70 -12.39 -27.65
N SER A 457 50.23 -11.43 -28.46
CA SER A 457 50.97 -10.96 -29.61
C SER A 457 51.96 -9.87 -29.20
N ILE A 458 53.20 -10.02 -29.64
CA ILE A 458 54.29 -9.11 -29.31
C ILE A 458 54.69 -8.33 -30.56
N VAL A 459 54.59 -7.01 -30.49
CA VAL A 459 55.03 -6.10 -31.54
C VAL A 459 56.27 -5.35 -31.06
N ILE A 460 57.36 -5.50 -31.80
CA ILE A 460 58.64 -4.87 -31.49
C ILE A 460 58.91 -3.76 -32.51
N SER A 461 59.12 -2.55 -32.01
CA SER A 461 59.51 -1.40 -32.81
C SER A 461 60.79 -0.75 -32.26
N GLY A 462 61.42 0.09 -33.08
CA GLY A 462 62.70 0.70 -32.73
C GLY A 462 63.87 -0.28 -32.78
N SER A 463 65.00 0.15 -32.22
CA SER A 463 66.20 -0.67 -32.14
C SER A 463 67.20 -0.11 -31.13
N ASP A 464 68.11 -0.96 -30.65
CA ASP A 464 69.26 -0.52 -29.86
C ASP A 464 70.21 0.39 -30.68
N PHE A 465 70.10 0.44 -32.01
CA PHE A 465 70.89 1.32 -32.87
C PHE A 465 70.37 2.77 -32.93
N GLY A 466 69.15 3.02 -32.42
CA GLY A 466 68.49 4.32 -32.38
C GLY A 466 68.02 4.71 -30.97
N ASP A 467 66.76 5.11 -30.83
CA ASP A 467 66.18 5.60 -29.56
C ASP A 467 65.86 4.50 -28.53
N GLY A 468 66.20 3.25 -28.84
CA GLY A 468 65.90 2.05 -28.04
C GLY A 468 64.77 1.21 -28.61
N TYR A 469 64.54 0.04 -28.02
CA TYR A 469 63.40 -0.81 -28.34
C TYR A 469 62.16 -0.38 -27.59
N THR A 470 61.03 -0.38 -28.30
CA THR A 470 59.69 -0.33 -27.71
C THR A 470 58.97 -1.63 -28.02
N VAL A 471 58.50 -2.31 -26.98
CA VAL A 471 57.80 -3.58 -27.08
C VAL A 471 56.36 -3.37 -26.60
N THR A 472 55.40 -3.68 -27.46
CA THR A 472 53.98 -3.66 -27.12
C THR A 472 53.47 -5.09 -27.05
N ALA A 473 52.79 -5.45 -25.97
CA ALA A 473 52.11 -6.74 -25.82
C ALA A 473 50.60 -6.55 -25.97
N SER A 474 49.96 -7.32 -26.84
CA SER A 474 48.51 -7.29 -27.01
C SER A 474 47.92 -8.65 -26.65
N PRO A 475 47.03 -8.73 -25.65
CA PRO A 475 46.32 -9.95 -25.36
C PRO A 475 45.29 -10.27 -26.45
N GLU A 476 45.11 -11.56 -26.77
CA GLU A 476 44.15 -12.01 -27.78
C GLU A 476 43.36 -13.24 -27.28
N ASN A 477 42.18 -13.47 -27.87
CA ASN A 477 41.25 -14.54 -27.55
C ASN A 477 40.86 -14.58 -26.06
N ILE A 478 40.19 -13.52 -25.62
CA ILE A 478 39.73 -13.33 -24.25
C ILE A 478 38.21 -13.57 -24.22
N ILE A 479 37.73 -14.37 -23.27
CA ILE A 479 36.30 -14.45 -22.95
C ILE A 479 35.97 -13.26 -22.04
N GLY A 480 34.92 -12.51 -22.36
CA GLY A 480 34.50 -11.35 -21.58
C GLY A 480 35.44 -10.15 -21.68
N GLU A 481 36.02 -9.89 -22.86
CA GLU A 481 37.00 -8.82 -23.09
C GLU A 481 36.56 -7.45 -22.56
N ASP A 482 35.27 -7.09 -22.69
CA ASP A 482 34.72 -5.82 -22.21
C ASP A 482 34.79 -5.66 -20.68
N PHE A 483 34.89 -6.76 -19.94
CA PHE A 483 34.95 -6.81 -18.47
C PHE A 483 36.34 -7.17 -17.95
N ALA A 484 37.30 -7.38 -18.85
CA ALA A 484 38.64 -7.84 -18.50
C ALA A 484 39.62 -6.67 -18.42
N GLU A 485 40.26 -6.51 -17.27
CA GLU A 485 41.33 -5.54 -17.07
C GLU A 485 42.66 -6.26 -16.80
N PHE A 486 43.74 -5.72 -17.37
CA PHE A 486 45.03 -6.41 -17.41
C PHE A 486 46.19 -5.55 -16.90
N GLU A 487 47.14 -6.22 -16.25
CA GLU A 487 48.47 -5.68 -15.96
C GLU A 487 49.56 -6.50 -16.65
N TYR A 488 50.66 -5.82 -16.97
CA TYR A 488 51.75 -6.32 -17.79
C TYR A 488 53.06 -6.25 -17.01
N ARG A 489 53.94 -7.23 -17.22
CA ARG A 489 55.30 -7.21 -16.69
C ARG A 489 56.29 -7.77 -17.70
N LEU A 490 57.41 -7.06 -17.87
CA LEU A 490 58.56 -7.55 -18.62
C LEU A 490 59.49 -8.36 -17.71
N GLY A 491 59.68 -9.64 -18.02
CA GLY A 491 60.51 -10.57 -17.24
C GLY A 491 60.10 -10.61 -15.77
N ASN A 492 61.04 -10.31 -14.87
CA ASN A 492 60.82 -10.24 -13.42
C ASN A 492 60.67 -8.80 -12.90
N GLY A 493 60.27 -7.86 -13.77
CA GLY A 493 60.07 -6.46 -13.40
C GLY A 493 58.88 -6.21 -12.47
N ASN A 494 58.46 -4.96 -12.37
CA ASN A 494 57.20 -4.61 -11.70
C ASN A 494 56.03 -4.74 -12.69
N TRP A 495 54.83 -4.97 -12.15
CA TRP A 495 53.59 -4.87 -12.91
C TRP A 495 53.29 -3.41 -13.27
N GLN A 496 52.70 -3.20 -14.44
CA GLN A 496 52.25 -1.90 -14.95
C GLN A 496 50.95 -2.07 -15.76
N GLU A 497 50.08 -1.07 -15.76
CA GLU A 497 48.83 -1.06 -16.56
C GLU A 497 49.13 -0.91 -18.06
N SER A 498 50.17 -0.16 -18.42
CA SER A 498 50.50 0.06 -19.82
C SER A 498 51.04 -1.23 -20.44
N ASN A 499 50.53 -1.56 -21.62
CA ASN A 499 51.03 -2.68 -22.40
C ASN A 499 52.30 -2.37 -23.22
N ILE A 500 52.88 -1.18 -23.04
CA ILE A 500 54.05 -0.68 -23.77
C ILE A 500 55.26 -0.58 -22.84
N PHE A 501 56.34 -1.26 -23.22
CA PHE A 501 57.64 -1.19 -22.58
C PHE A 501 58.61 -0.42 -23.47
N THR A 502 59.18 0.67 -22.95
CA THR A 502 60.14 1.50 -23.71
C THR A 502 61.56 1.29 -23.22
N LYS A 503 62.53 1.54 -24.12
CA LYS A 503 63.97 1.39 -23.85
C LYS A 503 64.34 0.00 -23.31
N VAL A 504 63.71 -1.03 -23.85
CA VAL A 504 63.98 -2.41 -23.45
C VAL A 504 65.42 -2.78 -23.86
N PRO A 505 66.25 -3.28 -22.94
CA PRO A 505 67.65 -3.58 -23.25
C PRO A 505 67.78 -4.79 -24.20
N PRO A 506 68.88 -4.90 -24.96
CA PRO A 506 69.16 -6.08 -25.76
C PRO A 506 69.18 -7.38 -24.95
N GLY A 507 68.84 -8.51 -25.59
CA GLY A 507 68.81 -9.83 -24.98
C GLY A 507 67.46 -10.55 -25.13
N SER A 508 67.33 -11.67 -24.41
CA SER A 508 66.13 -12.50 -24.41
C SER A 508 65.12 -11.99 -23.38
N HIS A 509 63.85 -11.86 -23.78
CA HIS A 509 62.78 -11.35 -22.93
C HIS A 509 61.50 -12.17 -23.08
N ILE A 510 60.68 -12.09 -22.05
CA ILE A 510 59.29 -12.56 -22.02
C ILE A 510 58.43 -11.45 -21.40
N ILE A 511 57.15 -11.40 -21.77
CA ILE A 511 56.16 -10.55 -21.10
C ILE A 511 55.10 -11.47 -20.50
N THR A 512 54.73 -11.20 -19.25
CA THR A 512 53.60 -11.85 -18.59
C THR A 512 52.48 -10.83 -18.44
N VAL A 513 51.26 -11.26 -18.73
CA VAL A 513 50.02 -10.51 -18.54
C VAL A 513 49.15 -11.25 -17.53
N ARG A 514 48.55 -10.53 -16.60
CA ARG A 514 47.58 -11.06 -15.65
C ARG A 514 46.30 -10.26 -15.70
N GLU A 515 45.18 -10.94 -15.53
CA GLU A 515 43.88 -10.31 -15.31
C GLU A 515 43.78 -9.88 -13.84
N ILE A 516 43.29 -8.67 -13.57
CA ILE A 516 43.38 -8.03 -12.24
C ILE A 516 42.47 -8.66 -11.18
N ASN A 517 41.33 -9.23 -11.60
CA ASN A 517 40.37 -9.90 -10.72
C ASN A 517 40.80 -11.35 -10.41
N GLY A 518 41.93 -11.79 -10.94
CA GLY A 518 42.57 -13.06 -10.59
C GLY A 518 42.25 -14.21 -11.52
N CYS A 519 41.70 -13.95 -12.72
CA CYS A 519 41.35 -15.01 -13.68
C CYS A 519 42.55 -15.72 -14.34
N GLY A 520 43.76 -15.32 -13.98
CA GLY A 520 45.00 -16.03 -14.27
C GLY A 520 46.01 -15.20 -15.05
N GLU A 521 47.10 -15.85 -15.43
CA GLU A 521 48.22 -15.22 -16.14
C GLU A 521 48.54 -15.96 -17.44
N THR A 522 49.01 -15.20 -18.42
CA THR A 522 49.51 -15.69 -19.71
C THR A 522 50.89 -15.09 -19.96
N THR A 523 51.84 -15.93 -20.36
CA THR A 523 53.22 -15.50 -20.66
C THR A 523 53.47 -15.66 -22.14
N SER A 524 54.07 -14.64 -22.75
CA SER A 524 54.42 -14.64 -24.17
C SER A 524 55.47 -15.70 -24.48
N GLU A 525 55.58 -16.07 -25.75
CA GLU A 525 56.81 -16.72 -26.21
C GLU A 525 58.02 -15.81 -25.98
N SER A 526 59.21 -16.42 -25.87
CA SER A 526 60.45 -15.67 -25.73
C SER A 526 60.83 -14.99 -27.05
N PHE A 527 61.08 -13.69 -26.99
CA PHE A 527 61.60 -12.89 -28.09
C PHE A 527 62.99 -12.35 -27.78
N PHE A 528 63.76 -12.01 -28.82
CA PHE A 528 65.15 -11.55 -28.68
C PHE A 528 65.33 -10.16 -29.29
N LEU A 529 66.02 -9.28 -28.56
CA LEU A 529 66.34 -7.93 -28.99
C LEU A 529 67.84 -7.84 -29.31
N VAL A 530 68.16 -7.63 -30.59
CA VAL A 530 69.55 -7.49 -31.08
C VAL A 530 70.15 -6.19 -30.57
N GLY A 531 71.38 -6.24 -30.08
CA GLY A 531 72.07 -5.02 -29.66
C GLY A 531 73.56 -5.12 -29.80
N TYR A 532 74.25 -4.16 -29.19
CA TYR A 532 75.70 -4.12 -29.26
C TYR A 532 76.33 -3.39 -28.06
N PRO A 533 77.55 -3.75 -27.64
CA PRO A 533 78.28 -3.00 -26.63
C PRO A 533 78.63 -1.60 -27.14
N ARG A 534 78.31 -0.55 -26.36
CA ARG A 534 78.65 0.83 -26.73
C ARG A 534 80.16 1.12 -26.65
N PHE A 535 80.91 0.30 -25.92
CA PHE A 535 82.36 0.37 -25.85
C PHE A 535 82.98 -0.99 -25.57
N PHE A 536 84.29 -1.10 -25.79
CA PHE A 536 85.10 -2.25 -25.38
C PHE A 536 86.55 -1.82 -25.11
N SER A 537 87.28 -2.61 -24.32
CA SER A 537 88.62 -2.30 -23.80
C SER A 537 89.59 -3.46 -24.03
N PRO A 538 90.23 -3.55 -25.21
CA PRO A 538 91.14 -4.65 -25.53
C PRO A 538 92.49 -4.53 -24.79
N ASN A 539 92.49 -4.87 -23.49
CA ASN A 539 93.63 -4.83 -22.57
C ASN A 539 94.06 -6.22 -22.04
N SER A 540 93.35 -7.28 -22.45
CA SER A 540 93.57 -8.67 -22.08
C SER A 540 93.34 -8.98 -20.60
N ASP A 541 92.47 -8.23 -19.93
CA ASP A 541 92.07 -8.51 -18.54
C ASP A 541 90.92 -9.53 -18.43
N GLY A 542 90.37 -9.95 -19.57
CA GLY A 542 89.26 -10.91 -19.67
C GLY A 542 87.87 -10.25 -19.75
N TYR A 543 87.77 -8.93 -19.60
CA TYR A 543 86.51 -8.18 -19.60
C TYR A 543 86.45 -7.19 -20.76
N ASN A 544 85.40 -7.28 -21.59
CA ASN A 544 85.20 -6.41 -22.75
C ASN A 544 86.42 -6.35 -23.70
N ASP A 545 87.20 -7.43 -23.81
CA ASP A 545 88.41 -7.49 -24.64
C ASP A 545 88.12 -7.51 -26.14
N THR A 546 86.92 -7.96 -26.51
CA THR A 546 86.47 -8.02 -27.89
C THR A 546 85.10 -7.38 -28.03
N TRP A 547 84.87 -6.80 -29.20
CA TRP A 547 83.58 -6.22 -29.58
C TRP A 547 82.84 -7.16 -30.54
N ASN A 548 81.61 -7.52 -30.20
CA ASN A 548 80.72 -8.28 -31.06
C ASN A 548 79.26 -7.85 -30.82
N LEU A 549 78.36 -8.18 -31.75
CA LEU A 549 76.93 -7.95 -31.54
C LEU A 549 76.37 -8.89 -30.45
N ILE A 550 75.35 -8.41 -29.74
CA ILE A 550 74.53 -9.21 -28.82
C ILE A 550 73.42 -9.85 -29.68
N THR A 551 73.55 -11.16 -29.91
CA THR A 551 72.66 -11.95 -30.78
C THR A 551 72.31 -13.29 -30.12
N ASP A 552 71.33 -14.01 -30.67
CA ASP A 552 71.05 -15.41 -30.34
C ASP A 552 71.17 -16.32 -31.58
N SER A 553 70.79 -17.60 -31.45
CA SER A 553 70.84 -18.57 -32.56
C SER A 553 69.78 -18.37 -33.64
N PHE A 554 68.77 -17.52 -33.42
CA PHE A 554 67.71 -17.21 -34.37
C PHE A 554 67.98 -15.93 -35.16
N ILE A 555 69.00 -15.16 -34.78
CA ILE A 555 69.45 -13.98 -35.53
C ILE A 555 70.57 -14.38 -36.49
N THR A 556 70.27 -14.38 -37.79
CA THR A 556 71.26 -14.64 -38.84
C THR A 556 71.87 -13.34 -39.33
N ILE A 557 73.11 -13.07 -38.93
CA ILE A 557 73.87 -11.93 -39.47
C ILE A 557 74.34 -12.25 -40.90
N LYS A 558 73.95 -11.42 -41.87
CA LYS A 558 74.35 -11.53 -43.27
C LYS A 558 75.63 -10.77 -43.56
N LYS A 559 75.79 -9.58 -42.97
CA LYS A 559 76.97 -8.72 -43.13
C LYS A 559 77.22 -7.94 -41.84
N LEU A 560 78.47 -7.83 -41.42
CA LEU A 560 78.90 -6.92 -40.35
C LEU A 560 80.24 -6.29 -40.70
N TYR A 561 80.23 -4.97 -40.87
CA TYR A 561 81.42 -4.19 -41.24
C TYR A 561 81.76 -3.20 -40.14
N ILE A 562 83.06 -2.95 -39.92
CA ILE A 562 83.57 -1.91 -39.02
C ILE A 562 84.41 -0.93 -39.83
N PHE A 563 84.22 0.36 -39.58
CA PHE A 563 84.85 1.50 -40.24
C PHE A 563 85.49 2.44 -39.22
N ASP A 564 86.52 3.17 -39.63
CA ASP A 564 87.00 4.32 -38.86
C ASP A 564 86.11 5.56 -39.06
N ARG A 565 86.41 6.64 -38.32
CA ARG A 565 85.71 7.92 -38.40
C ARG A 565 85.71 8.61 -39.76
N TYR A 566 86.56 8.16 -40.69
CA TYR A 566 86.65 8.69 -42.06
C TYR A 566 85.94 7.78 -43.07
N GLY A 567 85.28 6.71 -42.61
CA GLY A 567 84.55 5.76 -43.45
C GLY A 567 85.44 4.70 -44.10
N LYS A 568 86.70 4.56 -43.70
CA LYS A 568 87.58 3.50 -44.21
C LYS A 568 87.18 2.17 -43.57
N LEU A 569 86.91 1.16 -44.39
CA LEU A 569 86.65 -0.21 -43.92
C LEU A 569 87.88 -0.78 -43.19
N ILE A 570 87.69 -1.11 -41.93
CA ILE A 570 88.70 -1.69 -41.03
C ILE A 570 88.58 -3.21 -41.02
N ARG A 571 87.37 -3.74 -40.91
CA ARG A 571 87.13 -5.18 -40.79
C ARG A 571 85.75 -5.57 -41.28
N GLU A 572 85.65 -6.74 -41.90
CA GLU A 572 84.40 -7.48 -42.04
C GLU A 572 84.42 -8.60 -41.00
N LEU A 573 83.38 -8.68 -40.19
CA LEU A 573 83.19 -9.68 -39.15
C LEU A 573 82.10 -10.65 -39.56
N ASN A 574 82.31 -11.91 -39.22
CA ASN A 574 81.24 -12.87 -39.11
C ASN A 574 80.98 -13.09 -37.62
N PRO A 575 79.96 -12.46 -37.02
CA PRO A 575 79.69 -12.56 -35.59
C PRO A 575 79.32 -13.98 -35.14
N ASN A 576 78.92 -14.86 -36.08
CA ASN A 576 78.67 -16.29 -35.83
C ASN A 576 79.96 -17.13 -35.84
N GLN A 577 81.13 -16.51 -36.08
CA GLN A 577 82.44 -17.18 -36.11
C GLN A 577 83.49 -16.36 -35.35
N GLY A 578 83.83 -16.79 -34.13
CA GLY A 578 84.92 -16.24 -33.33
C GLY A 578 84.47 -15.31 -32.19
N LYS A 579 85.42 -14.67 -31.51
CA LYS A 579 85.18 -13.85 -30.31
C LYS A 579 84.76 -12.40 -30.61
N GLY A 580 84.63 -12.01 -31.88
CA GLY A 580 84.45 -10.61 -32.30
C GLY A 580 85.77 -9.93 -32.65
N TRP A 581 85.80 -8.60 -32.59
CA TRP A 581 86.95 -7.77 -32.94
C TRP A 581 87.74 -7.32 -31.70
N ASP A 582 89.06 -7.51 -31.74
CA ASP A 582 90.00 -7.19 -30.66
C ASP A 582 90.60 -5.77 -30.75
N GLY A 583 90.07 -4.93 -31.63
CA GLY A 583 90.57 -3.57 -31.80
C GLY A 583 91.89 -3.45 -32.55
N THR A 584 92.26 -4.46 -33.34
CA THR A 584 93.46 -4.45 -34.18
C THR A 584 93.15 -4.30 -35.69
N TYR A 585 94.08 -3.69 -36.42
CA TYR A 585 94.06 -3.62 -37.89
C TYR A 585 95.43 -4.03 -38.44
N ASN A 586 95.46 -5.06 -39.28
CA ASN A 586 96.71 -5.68 -39.79
C ASN A 586 97.72 -6.03 -38.67
N GLY A 587 97.21 -6.55 -37.56
CA GLY A 587 98.01 -6.97 -36.40
C GLY A 587 98.53 -5.82 -35.52
N LYS A 588 98.15 -4.57 -35.79
CA LYS A 588 98.52 -3.42 -34.96
C LYS A 588 97.31 -2.91 -34.16
N PRO A 589 97.51 -2.57 -32.87
CA PRO A 589 96.52 -1.86 -32.06
C PRO A 589 96.03 -0.57 -32.74
N LEU A 590 94.72 -0.41 -32.85
CA LEU A 590 94.12 0.87 -33.24
C LEU A 590 93.98 1.82 -32.04
N PRO A 591 94.03 3.15 -32.24
CA PRO A 591 93.92 4.14 -31.17
C PRO A 591 92.55 4.11 -30.48
N SER A 592 92.46 4.70 -29.29
CA SER A 592 91.16 5.00 -28.67
C SER A 592 90.45 6.07 -29.48
N ASP A 593 89.36 5.67 -30.12
CA ASP A 593 88.52 6.53 -30.95
C ASP A 593 87.14 5.88 -31.07
N ASP A 594 86.21 6.60 -31.67
CA ASP A 594 84.93 6.03 -32.09
C ASP A 594 85.08 5.31 -33.42
N TYR A 595 84.42 4.16 -33.51
CA TYR A 595 84.34 3.33 -34.69
C TYR A 595 82.87 3.16 -35.09
N TRP A 596 82.63 3.11 -36.39
CA TRP A 596 81.29 2.90 -36.93
C TRP A 596 81.17 1.47 -37.40
N PHE A 597 79.98 0.90 -37.29
CA PHE A 597 79.70 -0.39 -37.90
C PHE A 597 78.41 -0.35 -38.68
N LYS A 598 78.33 -1.23 -39.67
CA LYS A 598 77.12 -1.49 -40.45
C LYS A 598 76.78 -2.97 -40.34
N VAL A 599 75.55 -3.28 -39.95
CA VAL A 599 75.04 -4.65 -39.83
C VAL A 599 73.82 -4.85 -40.72
N GLU A 600 73.76 -6.01 -41.38
CA GLU A 600 72.57 -6.55 -42.05
C GLU A 600 72.27 -7.92 -41.44
N PHE A 601 71.06 -8.12 -40.93
CA PHE A 601 70.64 -9.39 -40.31
C PHE A 601 69.19 -9.76 -40.63
N ILE A 602 68.88 -11.04 -40.48
CA ILE A 602 67.53 -11.59 -40.54
C ILE A 602 67.17 -12.14 -39.17
N ASP A 603 65.98 -11.79 -38.67
CA ASP A 603 65.35 -12.53 -37.59
C ASP A 603 64.63 -13.75 -38.19
N GLU A 604 65.14 -14.95 -37.94
CA GLU A 604 64.60 -16.18 -38.54
C GLU A 604 63.21 -16.54 -37.96
N LYS A 605 62.79 -15.94 -36.83
CA LYS A 605 61.44 -16.13 -36.29
C LYS A 605 60.39 -15.29 -37.01
N THR A 606 60.71 -14.03 -37.30
CA THR A 606 59.76 -13.12 -37.98
C THR A 606 59.94 -13.06 -39.49
N GLY A 607 61.13 -13.44 -39.99
CA GLY A 607 61.54 -13.25 -41.37
C GLY A 607 61.98 -11.81 -41.68
N ASP A 608 62.07 -10.93 -40.67
CA ASP A 608 62.42 -9.52 -40.89
C ASP A 608 63.87 -9.35 -41.30
N HIS A 609 64.08 -8.66 -42.42
CA HIS A 609 65.39 -8.19 -42.84
C HIS A 609 65.65 -6.78 -42.31
N ARG A 610 66.72 -6.60 -41.54
CA ARG A 610 67.06 -5.31 -40.95
C ARG A 610 68.50 -4.90 -41.27
N GLU A 611 68.68 -3.60 -41.55
CA GLU A 611 69.99 -2.99 -41.77
C GLU A 611 70.15 -1.78 -40.84
N TYR A 612 71.25 -1.73 -40.11
CA TYR A 612 71.56 -0.63 -39.20
C TYR A 612 73.00 -0.17 -39.33
N MET A 613 73.23 1.11 -39.03
CA MET A 613 74.55 1.69 -38.87
C MET A 613 74.60 2.48 -37.57
N SER A 614 75.64 2.25 -36.76
CA SER A 614 75.84 3.00 -35.52
C SER A 614 77.33 3.06 -35.15
N ASN A 615 77.66 3.61 -33.99
CA ASN A 615 79.03 3.69 -33.49
C ASN A 615 79.21 3.09 -32.09
N PHE A 616 80.46 2.74 -31.79
CA PHE A 616 80.94 2.32 -30.47
C PHE A 616 82.34 2.86 -30.24
N THR A 617 82.76 2.94 -28.97
CA THR A 617 84.06 3.48 -28.59
C THR A 617 85.06 2.35 -28.28
N LEU A 618 86.26 2.43 -28.85
CA LEU A 618 87.39 1.61 -28.43
C LEU A 618 88.16 2.37 -27.34
N MET A 619 88.31 1.78 -26.15
CA MET A 619 89.04 2.38 -25.02
C MET A 619 90.37 1.65 -24.78
N ARG A 620 91.46 2.37 -24.47
CA ARG A 620 92.77 1.78 -24.14
C ARG A 620 93.36 2.42 -22.91
#